data_AF-C6ZD51-F1
#
_entry.id   AF-C6ZD51-F1
#
_cell.length_a   1.000
_cell.length_b   1.000
_cell.length_c   1.000
_cell.angle_alpha   90.00
_cell.angle_beta   90.00
_cell.angle_gamma   90.00
#
_symmetry.space_group_name_H-M   'P 1'
#
loop_
_entity.id
_entity.type
_entity.pdbx_description
1 polymer ?
#
loop_
_entity_poly.entity_id
_entity_poly.type
_entity_poly.pdbx_seq_one_letter_code
_entity_poly.pdbx_strand_id
1 'polypeptide(L)'
;LPFVIISLSSIHIMLLHTEGSSNPLGTNSDIDKIPFHPYHSHKDMLLLTVMITALFIILSFSPDMFNDPENYSKANPLVTPQHIKPEWYFLFAYGILRSIPNKLGGTIALVLSIIILLTLPFTHTSRVRSMTFRPLAQLMFWTLIATFITITWAATKPVETPFTMIGQITSSLYFMFFITTSTLGWLENKISITNT
;
A
#
# COMPACT_ATOMS: atom_id res chain seq x y z
N LEU A 1 4.93 -21.07 -7.56
CA LEU A 1 4.53 -19.66 -7.34
C LEU A 1 5.52 -18.65 -7.99
N PRO A 2 6.85 -18.70 -7.75
CA PRO A 2 7.76 -17.67 -8.28
C PRO A 2 7.74 -17.52 -9.81
N PHE A 3 7.72 -18.64 -10.55
CA PHE A 3 7.63 -18.60 -12.02
C PHE A 3 6.31 -18.02 -12.54
N VAL A 4 5.20 -18.20 -11.80
CA VAL A 4 3.91 -17.59 -12.14
C VAL A 4 4.01 -16.06 -11.98
N ILE A 5 4.67 -15.58 -10.93
CA ILE A 5 4.91 -14.15 -10.72
C ILE A 5 5.77 -13.57 -11.86
N ILE A 6 6.82 -14.28 -12.31
CA ILE A 6 7.62 -13.87 -13.47
C ILE A 6 6.76 -13.79 -14.75
N SER A 7 5.86 -14.75 -14.96
CA SER A 7 4.95 -14.70 -16.13
C SER A 7 3.93 -13.56 -16.05
N LEU A 8 3.41 -13.25 -14.86
CA LEU A 8 2.48 -12.14 -14.68
C LEU A 8 3.19 -10.78 -14.80
N SER A 9 4.45 -10.69 -14.34
CA SER A 9 5.24 -9.45 -14.48
C SER A 9 5.62 -9.19 -15.94
N SER A 10 5.89 -10.21 -16.75
CA SER A 10 6.13 -10.02 -18.19
C SER A 10 4.87 -9.55 -18.93
N ILE A 11 3.69 -10.11 -18.60
CA ILE A 11 2.40 -9.63 -19.12
C ILE A 11 2.16 -8.17 -18.69
N HIS A 12 2.44 -7.84 -17.43
CA HIS A 12 2.32 -6.46 -16.92
C HIS A 12 3.22 -5.49 -17.70
N ILE A 13 4.48 -5.85 -17.94
CA ILE A 13 5.43 -5.02 -18.72
C ILE A 13 4.94 -4.86 -20.17
N MET A 14 4.43 -5.92 -20.80
CA MET A 14 3.87 -5.85 -22.15
C MET A 14 2.70 -4.87 -22.23
N LEU A 15 1.77 -4.91 -21.27
CA LEU A 15 0.64 -3.96 -21.19
C LEU A 15 1.11 -2.54 -20.90
N LEU A 16 2.16 -2.36 -20.10
CA LEU A 16 2.75 -1.04 -19.87
C LEU A 16 3.39 -0.49 -21.16
N HIS A 17 4.02 -1.35 -21.97
CA HIS A 17 4.67 -0.95 -23.22
C HIS A 17 3.70 -0.47 -24.29
N THR A 18 2.45 -0.94 -24.31
CA THR A 18 1.47 -0.51 -25.32
C THR A 18 1.03 0.94 -25.13
N GLU A 19 0.82 1.36 -23.87
CA GLU A 19 0.37 2.73 -23.54
C GLU A 19 1.52 3.66 -23.17
N GLY A 20 2.63 3.10 -22.66
CA GLY A 20 3.75 3.84 -22.09
C GLY A 20 3.50 4.32 -20.66
N SER A 21 4.57 4.85 -20.04
CA SER A 21 4.53 5.37 -18.67
C SER A 21 3.81 6.72 -18.60
N SER A 22 3.00 6.91 -17.54
CA SER A 22 2.47 8.22 -17.17
C SER A 22 3.55 9.12 -16.55
N ASN A 23 3.27 10.41 -16.45
CA ASN A 23 4.15 11.40 -15.81
C ASN A 23 3.45 12.09 -14.61
N PRO A 24 4.20 12.80 -13.74
CA PRO A 24 3.64 13.46 -12.56
C PRO A 24 2.55 14.49 -12.86
N LEU A 25 2.57 15.14 -14.02
CA LEU A 25 1.53 16.11 -14.40
C LEU A 25 0.22 15.43 -14.81
N GLY A 26 0.27 14.14 -15.18
CA GLY A 26 -0.89 13.38 -15.65
C GLY A 26 -1.38 13.79 -17.04
N THR A 27 -0.57 14.53 -17.80
CA THR A 27 -0.85 14.98 -19.18
C THR A 27 -0.17 14.08 -20.22
N ASN A 28 -0.34 14.36 -21.51
CA ASN A 28 0.33 13.59 -22.56
C ASN A 28 1.87 13.76 -22.48
N SER A 29 2.61 12.67 -22.32
CA SER A 29 4.08 12.64 -22.30
C SER A 29 4.73 12.59 -23.69
N ASP A 30 3.97 12.34 -24.77
CA ASP A 30 4.50 12.20 -26.13
C ASP A 30 5.25 13.44 -26.64
N ILE A 31 4.92 14.61 -26.09
CA ILE A 31 5.47 15.91 -26.52
C ILE A 31 6.96 16.03 -26.17
N ASP A 32 7.42 15.35 -25.11
CA ASP A 32 8.79 15.45 -24.60
C ASP A 32 9.30 14.08 -24.10
N LYS A 33 9.37 13.12 -25.03
CA LYS A 33 9.93 11.80 -24.76
C LYS A 33 11.45 11.81 -24.89
N ILE A 34 12.11 11.27 -23.87
CA ILE A 34 13.54 10.97 -23.89
C ILE A 34 13.76 9.45 -24.05
N PRO A 35 14.88 9.02 -24.67
CA PRO A 35 15.19 7.60 -24.76
C PRO A 35 15.44 7.00 -23.38
N PHE A 36 15.09 5.73 -23.19
CA PHE A 36 15.28 5.03 -21.92
C PHE A 36 16.76 4.97 -21.51
N HIS A 37 17.63 4.60 -22.46
CA HIS A 37 19.07 4.65 -22.29
C HIS A 37 19.62 5.95 -22.92
N PRO A 38 20.49 6.72 -22.25
CA PRO A 38 21.17 6.40 -20.98
C PRO A 38 20.43 6.87 -19.71
N TYR A 39 19.42 7.72 -19.86
CA TYR A 39 18.82 8.49 -18.77
C TYR A 39 18.19 7.64 -17.67
N HIS A 40 17.18 6.83 -18.00
CA HIS A 40 16.52 5.97 -17.04
C HIS A 40 17.41 4.81 -16.61
N SER A 41 18.26 4.28 -17.50
CA SER A 41 19.22 3.22 -17.14
C SER A 41 20.18 3.65 -16.02
N HIS A 42 20.77 4.85 -16.10
CA HIS A 42 21.66 5.33 -15.02
C HIS A 42 20.90 5.66 -13.74
N LYS A 43 19.68 6.21 -13.85
CA LYS A 43 18.81 6.44 -12.69
C LYS A 43 18.48 5.14 -11.96
N ASP A 44 18.11 4.10 -12.70
CA ASP A 44 17.76 2.79 -12.15
C ASP A 44 18.99 2.10 -11.57
N MET A 45 20.16 2.21 -12.20
CA MET A 45 21.41 1.70 -11.66
C MET A 45 21.76 2.34 -10.32
N LEU A 46 21.56 3.66 -10.16
CA LEU A 46 21.75 4.34 -8.88
C LEU A 46 20.77 3.84 -7.81
N LEU A 47 19.50 3.65 -8.14
CA LEU A 47 18.52 3.13 -7.19
C LEU A 47 18.83 1.67 -6.81
N LEU A 48 19.28 0.85 -7.76
CA LEU A 48 19.72 -0.53 -7.52
C LEU A 48 20.92 -0.57 -6.58
N THR A 49 21.93 0.29 -6.78
CA THR A 49 23.11 0.31 -5.89
C THR A 49 22.73 0.73 -4.48
N VAL A 50 21.85 1.73 -4.30
CA VAL A 50 21.32 2.11 -2.98
C VAL A 50 20.53 0.98 -2.32
N MET A 51 19.71 0.25 -3.09
CA MET A 51 18.96 -0.90 -2.56
C MET A 51 19.90 -2.03 -2.11
N ILE A 52 20.89 -2.38 -2.92
CA ILE A 52 21.86 -3.46 -2.63
C ILE A 52 22.73 -3.08 -1.42
N THR A 53 23.17 -1.83 -1.30
CA THR A 53 23.94 -1.39 -0.13
C THR A 53 23.10 -1.45 1.15
N ALA A 54 21.85 -1.01 1.11
CA ALA A 54 20.93 -1.15 2.25
C ALA A 54 20.71 -2.62 2.64
N LEU A 55 20.52 -3.51 1.65
CA LEU A 55 20.41 -4.95 1.88
C LEU A 55 21.66 -5.51 2.57
N PHE A 56 22.86 -5.17 2.08
CA PHE A 56 24.11 -5.64 2.69
C PHE A 56 24.32 -5.09 4.10
N ILE A 57 23.92 -3.85 4.37
CA ILE A 57 23.98 -3.29 5.72
C ILE A 57 23.10 -4.13 6.66
N ILE A 58 21.86 -4.43 6.28
CA ILE A 58 20.95 -5.25 7.11
C ILE A 58 21.53 -6.65 7.32
N LEU A 59 21.96 -7.32 6.25
CA LEU A 59 22.49 -8.68 6.32
C LEU A 59 23.77 -8.79 7.15
N SER A 60 24.65 -7.77 7.09
CA SER A 60 25.96 -7.82 7.75
C SER A 60 25.89 -7.35 9.21
N PHE A 61 25.08 -6.35 9.52
CA PHE A 61 25.06 -5.72 10.85
C PHE A 61 23.84 -6.10 11.70
N SER A 62 22.73 -6.50 11.08
CA SER A 62 21.47 -6.76 11.81
C SER A 62 20.56 -7.77 11.07
N PRO A 63 21.02 -9.00 10.81
CA PRO A 63 20.30 -9.96 9.96
C PRO A 63 18.90 -10.32 10.49
N ASP A 64 18.71 -10.23 11.81
CA ASP A 64 17.46 -10.58 12.48
C ASP A 64 16.51 -9.41 12.74
N MET A 65 16.82 -8.21 12.24
CA MET A 65 16.01 -7.00 12.50
C MET A 65 14.52 -7.17 12.16
N PHE A 66 14.20 -7.96 11.13
CA PHE A 66 12.84 -8.18 10.65
C PHE A 66 12.27 -9.57 10.98
N ASN A 67 13.02 -10.40 11.71
CA ASN A 67 12.59 -11.74 12.11
C ASN A 67 11.92 -11.73 13.49
N ASP A 68 10.98 -12.65 13.69
CA ASP A 68 10.40 -12.90 15.01
C ASP A 68 11.28 -13.91 15.78
N PRO A 69 11.73 -13.61 17.01
CA PRO A 69 12.47 -14.56 17.84
C PRO A 69 11.75 -15.89 18.06
N GLU A 70 10.41 -15.91 18.06
CA GLU A 70 9.62 -17.14 18.24
C GLU A 70 9.89 -18.17 17.12
N ASN A 71 10.27 -17.72 15.92
CA ASN A 71 10.57 -18.58 14.77
C ASN A 71 11.90 -19.35 14.90
N TYR A 72 12.73 -19.03 15.90
CA TYR A 72 13.93 -19.82 16.22
C TYR A 72 13.62 -21.07 17.03
N SER A 73 12.44 -21.14 17.64
CA SER A 73 11.98 -22.33 18.35
C SER A 73 11.36 -23.34 17.38
N LYS A 74 11.49 -24.65 17.67
CA LYS A 74 10.83 -25.69 16.88
C LYS A 74 9.32 -25.62 17.08
N ALA A 75 8.57 -25.77 15.99
CA ALA A 75 7.12 -25.77 16.04
C ALA A 75 6.57 -26.84 16.99
N ASN A 76 5.67 -26.44 17.90
CA ASN A 76 4.96 -27.34 18.79
C ASN A 76 3.44 -27.18 18.55
N PRO A 77 2.77 -28.17 17.92
CA PRO A 77 1.33 -28.08 17.62
C PRO A 77 0.42 -27.94 18.85
N LEU A 78 0.91 -28.27 20.05
CA LEU A 78 0.14 -28.23 21.29
C LEU A 78 0.27 -26.91 22.05
N VAL A 79 1.20 -26.03 21.66
CA VAL A 79 1.52 -24.79 22.39
C VAL A 79 1.55 -23.62 21.42
N THR A 80 0.65 -22.66 21.63
CA THR A 80 0.70 -21.35 20.96
C THR A 80 1.53 -20.38 21.79
N PRO A 81 2.52 -19.68 21.21
CA PRO A 81 3.24 -18.63 21.91
C PRO A 81 2.33 -17.51 22.41
N GLN A 82 2.73 -16.84 23.49
CA GLN A 82 1.92 -15.81 24.14
C GLN A 82 1.76 -14.53 23.28
N HIS A 83 2.75 -14.20 22.45
CA HIS A 83 2.76 -12.97 21.65
C HIS A 83 2.84 -13.23 20.15
N ILE A 84 2.09 -14.23 19.67
CA ILE A 84 2.06 -14.58 18.25
C ILE A 84 1.57 -13.41 17.38
N LYS A 85 2.35 -13.09 16.35
CA LYS A 85 2.04 -12.08 15.35
C LYS A 85 2.61 -12.52 13.99
N PRO A 86 2.02 -12.09 12.88
CA PRO A 86 2.59 -12.35 11.56
C PRO A 86 3.79 -11.44 11.30
N GLU A 87 4.46 -11.67 10.17
CA GLU A 87 5.53 -10.83 9.68
C GLU A 87 5.05 -9.40 9.44
N TRP A 88 5.99 -8.45 9.51
CA TRP A 88 5.70 -7.02 9.57
C TRP A 88 4.86 -6.51 8.38
N TYR A 89 5.04 -7.08 7.19
CA TYR A 89 4.32 -6.68 5.97
C TYR A 89 2.87 -7.20 5.92
N PHE A 90 2.49 -8.15 6.78
CA PHE A 90 1.11 -8.62 6.91
C PHE A 90 0.33 -7.96 8.06
N LEU A 91 1.01 -7.17 8.91
CA LEU A 91 0.42 -6.59 10.11
C LEU A 91 -0.79 -5.69 9.82
N PHE A 92 -0.81 -4.95 8.71
CA PHE A 92 -1.97 -4.10 8.40
C PHE A 92 -3.24 -4.95 8.17
N ALA A 93 -3.14 -6.03 7.39
CA ALA A 93 -4.25 -6.91 7.07
C ALA A 93 -4.69 -7.70 8.31
N TYR A 94 -3.72 -8.13 9.13
CA TYR A 94 -3.98 -8.72 10.44
C TYR A 94 -4.69 -7.76 11.40
N GLY A 95 -4.30 -6.48 11.41
CA GLY A 95 -4.96 -5.43 12.17
C GLY A 95 -6.42 -5.25 11.78
N ILE A 96 -6.73 -5.25 10.47
CA ILE A 96 -8.10 -5.20 9.96
C ILE A 96 -8.90 -6.44 10.38
N LEU A 97 -8.35 -7.64 10.23
CA LEU A 97 -8.97 -8.91 10.63
C LEU A 97 -9.37 -8.90 12.12
N ARG A 98 -8.44 -8.49 12.99
CA ARG A 98 -8.60 -8.49 14.44
C ARG A 98 -9.54 -7.41 14.97
N SER A 99 -9.72 -6.33 14.20
CA SER A 99 -10.56 -5.19 14.59
C SER A 99 -12.05 -5.54 14.61
N ILE A 100 -12.47 -6.56 13.83
CA ILE A 100 -13.88 -6.97 13.72
C ILE A 100 -14.13 -8.15 14.67
N PRO A 101 -14.98 -8.00 15.71
CA PRO A 101 -15.29 -9.05 16.68
C PRO A 101 -16.28 -10.09 16.11
N ASN A 102 -16.06 -10.53 14.87
CA ASN A 102 -16.83 -11.56 14.20
C ASN A 102 -15.91 -12.37 13.28
N LYS A 103 -15.91 -13.70 13.43
CA LYS A 103 -15.03 -14.58 12.65
C LYS A 103 -15.21 -14.42 11.14
N LEU A 104 -16.46 -14.48 10.66
CA LEU A 104 -16.76 -14.34 9.24
C LEU A 104 -16.47 -12.91 8.76
N GLY A 105 -16.96 -11.90 9.49
CA GLY A 105 -16.78 -10.49 9.15
C GLY A 105 -15.31 -10.08 9.05
N GLY A 106 -14.47 -10.53 9.98
CA GLY A 106 -13.03 -10.30 9.94
C GLY A 106 -12.38 -10.92 8.70
N THR A 107 -12.70 -12.18 8.38
CA THR A 107 -12.13 -12.85 7.19
C THR A 107 -12.55 -12.16 5.89
N ILE A 108 -13.80 -11.73 5.79
CA ILE A 108 -14.29 -10.97 4.64
C ILE A 108 -13.56 -9.63 4.54
N ALA A 109 -13.39 -8.89 5.65
CA ALA A 109 -12.70 -7.62 5.66
C ALA A 109 -11.22 -7.74 5.26
N LEU A 110 -10.52 -8.80 5.69
CA LEU A 110 -9.16 -9.07 5.26
C LEU A 110 -9.07 -9.23 3.75
N VAL A 111 -9.94 -10.04 3.15
CA VAL A 111 -9.96 -10.25 1.70
C VAL A 111 -10.33 -8.95 0.97
N LEU A 112 -11.34 -8.23 1.47
CA LEU A 112 -11.75 -6.94 0.93
C LEU A 112 -10.64 -5.88 1.00
N SER A 113 -9.77 -5.92 2.00
CA SER A 113 -8.66 -4.96 2.12
C SER A 113 -7.71 -4.99 0.93
N ILE A 114 -7.62 -6.11 0.21
CA ILE A 114 -6.79 -6.22 -1.00
C ILE A 114 -7.65 -5.97 -2.24
N ILE A 115 -8.83 -6.59 -2.32
CA ILE A 115 -9.72 -6.50 -3.49
C ILE A 115 -10.21 -5.06 -3.72
N ILE A 116 -10.35 -4.26 -2.67
CA ILE A 116 -10.82 -2.87 -2.80
C ILE A 116 -9.93 -2.01 -3.69
N LEU A 117 -8.64 -2.34 -3.84
CA LEU A 117 -7.73 -1.65 -4.77
C LEU A 117 -8.21 -1.70 -6.22
N LEU A 118 -8.89 -2.79 -6.61
CA LEU A 118 -9.46 -2.96 -7.95
C LEU A 118 -10.63 -2.00 -8.23
N THR A 119 -11.21 -1.39 -7.20
CA THR A 119 -12.33 -0.44 -7.36
C THR A 119 -11.88 0.95 -7.81
N LEU A 120 -10.60 1.31 -7.61
CA LEU A 120 -10.07 2.66 -7.86
C LEU A 120 -10.31 3.20 -9.28
N PRO A 121 -10.13 2.41 -10.37
CA PRO A 121 -10.41 2.90 -11.71
C PRO A 121 -11.88 3.25 -11.94
N PHE A 122 -12.79 2.56 -11.24
CA PHE A 122 -14.24 2.74 -11.40
C PHE A 122 -14.81 3.86 -10.53
N THR A 123 -14.16 4.17 -9.40
CA THR A 123 -14.58 5.24 -8.48
C THR A 123 -13.94 6.59 -8.78
N HIS A 124 -13.04 6.67 -9.75
CA HIS A 124 -12.35 7.91 -10.11
C HIS A 124 -13.27 8.90 -10.84
N THR A 125 -13.60 10.01 -10.19
CA THR A 125 -14.52 11.04 -10.71
C THR A 125 -13.83 12.33 -11.17
N SER A 126 -12.55 12.53 -10.86
CA SER A 126 -11.85 13.77 -11.19
C SER A 126 -11.55 13.89 -12.69
N ARG A 127 -11.58 15.13 -13.21
CA ARG A 127 -11.15 15.44 -14.58
C ARG A 127 -9.64 15.40 -14.77
N VAL A 128 -8.87 15.59 -13.68
CA VAL A 128 -7.41 15.56 -13.70
C VAL A 128 -6.94 14.20 -13.18
N ARG A 129 -6.14 13.48 -13.99
CA ARG A 129 -5.64 12.14 -13.66
C ARG A 129 -4.69 12.14 -12.46
N SER A 130 -3.77 13.10 -12.39
CA SER A 130 -2.78 13.18 -11.32
C SER A 130 -3.32 13.88 -10.07
N MET A 131 -2.82 13.48 -8.89
CA MET A 131 -3.11 14.19 -7.64
C MET A 131 -2.20 15.42 -7.43
N THR A 132 -1.19 15.67 -8.26
CA THR A 132 -0.23 16.79 -8.08
C THR A 132 -0.89 18.17 -7.96
N PHE A 133 -2.03 18.38 -8.64
CA PHE A 133 -2.77 19.64 -8.63
C PHE A 133 -4.10 19.55 -7.86
N ARG A 134 -4.24 18.54 -7.01
CA ARG A 134 -5.49 18.23 -6.29
C ARG A 134 -5.21 18.22 -4.77
N PRO A 135 -5.23 19.39 -4.11
CA PRO A 135 -4.75 19.52 -2.73
C PRO A 135 -5.58 18.71 -1.73
N LEU A 136 -6.90 18.59 -1.94
CA LEU A 136 -7.75 17.77 -1.06
C LEU A 136 -7.45 16.28 -1.28
N ALA A 137 -7.20 15.86 -2.52
CA ALA A 137 -6.81 14.48 -2.82
C ALA A 137 -5.44 14.13 -2.23
N GLN A 138 -4.47 15.05 -2.27
CA GLN A 138 -3.17 14.85 -1.61
C GLN A 138 -3.31 14.69 -0.11
N LEU A 139 -4.10 15.56 0.54
CA LEU A 139 -4.36 15.44 1.97
C LEU A 139 -4.96 14.08 2.30
N MET A 140 -5.97 13.63 1.54
CA MET A 140 -6.57 12.31 1.74
C MET A 140 -5.62 11.15 1.47
N PHE A 141 -4.73 11.28 0.50
CA PHE A 141 -3.70 10.26 0.27
C PHE A 141 -2.76 10.15 1.47
N TRP A 142 -2.32 11.27 2.03
CA TRP A 142 -1.47 11.26 3.22
C TRP A 142 -2.20 10.78 4.47
N THR A 143 -3.50 11.06 4.62
CA THR A 143 -4.30 10.44 5.70
C THR A 143 -4.40 8.94 5.50
N LEU A 144 -4.54 8.42 4.28
CA LEU A 144 -4.47 6.97 4.02
C LEU A 144 -3.12 6.39 4.47
N ILE A 145 -2.00 7.00 4.09
CA ILE A 145 -0.67 6.54 4.51
C ILE A 145 -0.54 6.52 6.04
N ALA A 146 -1.01 7.57 6.72
CA ALA A 146 -1.03 7.62 8.18
C ALA A 146 -1.94 6.53 8.78
N THR A 147 -3.10 6.25 8.20
CA THR A 147 -3.98 5.15 8.64
C THR A 147 -3.30 3.79 8.46
N PHE A 148 -2.62 3.56 7.33
CA PHE A 148 -1.91 2.31 7.08
C PHE A 148 -0.79 2.05 8.09
N ILE A 149 0.00 3.09 8.39
CA ILE A 149 1.07 3.02 9.41
C ILE A 149 0.48 2.77 10.80
N THR A 150 -0.60 3.45 11.17
CA THR A 150 -1.24 3.31 12.49
C THR A 150 -1.90 1.94 12.68
N ILE A 151 -2.54 1.36 11.66
CA ILE A 151 -3.05 -0.02 11.71
C ILE A 151 -1.89 -0.99 11.91
N THR A 152 -0.83 -0.85 11.11
CA THR A 152 0.37 -1.71 11.18
C THR A 152 0.98 -1.68 12.58
N TRP A 153 1.12 -0.50 13.16
CA TRP A 153 1.63 -0.32 14.52
C TRP A 153 0.68 -0.90 15.58
N ALA A 154 -0.63 -0.60 15.52
CA ALA A 154 -1.61 -1.09 16.48
C ALA A 154 -1.69 -2.63 16.47
N ALA A 155 -1.50 -3.27 15.32
CA ALA A 155 -1.47 -4.71 15.18
C ALA A 155 -0.30 -5.39 15.93
N THR A 156 0.78 -4.66 16.23
CA THR A 156 1.89 -5.17 17.06
C THR A 156 1.57 -5.21 18.56
N LYS A 157 0.49 -4.56 18.98
CA LYS A 157 0.11 -4.41 20.39
C LYS A 157 -0.90 -5.47 20.83
N PRO A 158 -1.02 -5.80 22.12
CA PRO A 158 -1.99 -6.78 22.62
C PRO A 158 -3.46 -6.38 22.36
N VAL A 159 -4.41 -7.32 22.47
CA VAL A 159 -5.88 -7.05 22.37
C VAL A 159 -6.35 -6.36 23.66
N GLU A 160 -5.89 -5.14 23.90
CA GLU A 160 -6.25 -4.40 25.11
C GLU A 160 -6.67 -2.98 24.75
N THR A 161 -7.53 -2.39 25.56
CA THR A 161 -7.83 -0.95 25.46
C THR A 161 -6.55 -0.17 25.80
N PRO A 162 -6.12 0.82 25.00
CA PRO A 162 -6.86 1.49 23.92
C PRO A 162 -6.59 0.97 22.50
N PHE A 163 -5.70 -0.01 22.31
CA PHE A 163 -5.26 -0.46 20.98
C PHE A 163 -6.37 -1.12 20.15
N THR A 164 -7.30 -1.81 20.81
CA THR A 164 -8.49 -2.36 20.14
C THR A 164 -9.34 -1.28 19.48
N MET A 165 -9.60 -0.19 20.20
CA MET A 165 -10.35 0.96 19.69
C MET A 165 -9.60 1.67 18.56
N ILE A 166 -8.29 1.85 18.69
CA ILE A 166 -7.45 2.43 17.64
C ILE A 166 -7.50 1.58 16.37
N GLY A 167 -7.39 0.25 16.49
CA GLY A 167 -7.50 -0.68 15.35
C GLY A 167 -8.87 -0.59 14.66
N GLN A 168 -9.96 -0.54 15.44
CA GLN A 168 -11.32 -0.38 14.90
C GLN A 168 -11.52 0.93 14.16
N ILE A 169 -11.08 2.05 14.74
CA ILE A 169 -11.18 3.37 14.10
C ILE A 169 -10.36 3.37 12.82
N THR A 170 -9.09 2.97 12.88
CA THR A 170 -8.18 3.03 11.73
C THR A 170 -8.57 2.07 10.60
N SER A 171 -9.05 0.86 10.91
CA SER A 171 -9.60 -0.06 9.91
C SER A 171 -10.86 0.49 9.23
N SER A 172 -11.74 1.18 9.98
CA SER A 172 -12.89 1.87 9.39
C SER A 172 -12.45 3.03 8.47
N LEU A 173 -11.46 3.81 8.89
CA LEU A 173 -10.90 4.91 8.08
C LEU A 173 -10.27 4.40 6.79
N TYR A 174 -9.60 3.25 6.83
CA TYR A 174 -9.02 2.61 5.65
C TYR A 174 -10.08 2.35 4.57
N PHE A 175 -11.22 1.73 4.92
CA PHE A 175 -12.29 1.49 3.95
C PHE A 175 -13.01 2.77 3.53
N MET A 176 -13.19 3.72 4.46
CA MET A 176 -13.80 5.02 4.17
C MET A 176 -13.01 5.84 3.16
N PHE A 177 -11.67 5.72 3.12
CA PHE A 177 -10.85 6.37 2.10
C PHE A 177 -11.35 6.03 0.69
N PHE A 178 -11.51 4.74 0.37
CA PHE A 178 -11.89 4.31 -0.98
C PHE A 178 -13.27 4.82 -1.39
N ILE A 179 -14.22 4.86 -0.46
CA ILE A 179 -15.58 5.39 -0.71
C ILE A 179 -15.53 6.91 -0.95
N THR A 180 -14.79 7.64 -0.12
CA THR A 180 -14.71 9.12 -0.16
C THR A 180 -13.89 9.66 -1.32
N THR A 181 -13.01 8.86 -1.94
CA THR A 181 -12.23 9.31 -3.11
C THR A 181 -13.11 9.82 -4.26
N SER A 182 -14.25 9.17 -4.49
CA SER A 182 -15.21 9.54 -5.55
C SER A 182 -15.91 10.87 -5.28
N THR A 183 -16.33 11.13 -4.04
CA THR A 183 -17.02 12.36 -3.66
C THR A 183 -16.07 13.55 -3.69
N LEU A 184 -14.82 13.33 -3.28
CA LEU A 184 -13.80 14.36 -3.26
C LEU A 184 -13.36 14.78 -4.66
N GLY A 185 -13.22 13.83 -5.60
CA GLY A 185 -12.94 14.16 -6.99
C GLY A 185 -14.04 15.03 -7.62
N TRP A 186 -15.30 14.78 -7.28
CA TRP A 186 -16.42 15.61 -7.74
C TRP A 186 -16.42 17.01 -7.10
N LEU A 187 -16.09 17.11 -5.81
CA LEU A 187 -15.95 18.39 -5.11
C LEU A 187 -14.86 19.26 -5.75
N GLU A 188 -13.66 18.70 -5.97
CA GLU A 188 -12.55 19.41 -6.60
C GLU A 188 -12.89 19.85 -8.03
N ASN A 189 -13.60 19.01 -8.80
CA ASN A 189 -14.08 19.39 -10.13
C ASN A 189 -14.99 20.64 -10.05
N LYS A 190 -15.91 20.71 -9.08
CA LYS A 190 -16.78 21.88 -8.91
C LYS A 190 -16.01 23.14 -8.55
N ILE A 191 -15.10 23.06 -7.59
CA ILE A 191 -14.25 24.18 -7.16
C ILE A 191 -13.44 24.72 -8.35
N SER A 192 -12.96 23.83 -9.22
CA SER A 192 -12.20 24.24 -10.41
C SER A 192 -13.04 25.00 -11.45
N ILE A 193 -14.34 24.70 -11.57
CA ILE A 193 -15.24 25.33 -12.54
C ILE A 193 -15.73 26.69 -12.06
N THR A 194 -15.94 26.88 -10.75
CA THR A 194 -16.44 28.15 -10.21
C THR A 194 -15.43 29.29 -10.29
N ASN A 195 -14.16 28.99 -10.57
CA ASN A 195 -13.07 29.96 -10.66
C ASN A 195 -12.70 30.33 -12.11
N THR A 196 -13.48 29.87 -13.09
CA THR A 196 -13.37 30.24 -14.53
C THR A 196 -14.64 30.95 -14.97
#